data_AF-A0A5E6MF79-F1
#
_entry.id   AF-A0A5E6MF79-F1
#
_cell.length_a   1.000
_cell.length_b   1.000
_cell.length_c   1.000
_cell.angle_alpha   90.00
_cell.angle_beta   90.00
_cell.angle_gamma   90.00
#
_symmetry.space_group_name_H-M   'P 1'
#
loop_
_entity.id
_entity.type
_entity.pdbx_description
1 polymer ?
#
loop_
_entity_poly.entity_id
_entity_poly.type
_entity_poly.pdbx_seq_one_letter_code
_entity_poly.pdbx_strand_id
1 'polypeptide(L)'
;MNRPKGRRFWGLAWSASLVLLGWSGLPATARAEEGPLVTNPPIITVFPVEDGPGGVHFQYPVAINELIVVQPKDTLRTLYVKPELEEKVEEAQQNKEHKEAAYSRKSTPDPLSETPAERALRKFTHTVWPSKTTFLQALEVLNGADLRLMFQRAGEEKIYDEPVSLPSGLLLAAVDGRIAILAVQSGEKGERGGFQPGDRIITIGGQPFMGTLDEFLEVYRRANLGRKSGESQALGFTVYRAGSTGPVSVSLPLPPSLQQSLLEFSPEMGHGHSE
;
A
#
# COMPACT_ATOMS: atom_id res chain seq x y z
N MET A 1 -36.85 -30.58 -67.48
CA MET A 1 -38.29 -30.68 -67.18
C MET A 1 -38.49 -31.54 -65.93
N ASN A 2 -39.42 -31.12 -65.06
CA ASN A 2 -40.04 -31.83 -63.94
C ASN A 2 -39.24 -32.17 -62.66
N ARG A 3 -39.45 -31.31 -61.64
CA ARG A 3 -39.65 -31.67 -60.22
C ARG A 3 -40.92 -32.55 -60.09
N PRO A 4 -41.12 -33.40 -59.05
CA PRO A 4 -41.62 -32.93 -57.74
C PRO A 4 -41.18 -33.74 -56.48
N LYS A 5 -40.93 -33.04 -55.37
CA LYS A 5 -41.68 -33.00 -54.09
C LYS A 5 -41.57 -34.23 -53.16
N GLY A 6 -41.12 -33.97 -51.93
CA GLY A 6 -41.33 -34.87 -50.78
C GLY A 6 -40.88 -34.24 -49.46
N ARG A 7 -41.83 -33.74 -48.67
CA ARG A 7 -41.69 -33.13 -47.33
C ARG A 7 -41.11 -34.12 -46.30
N ARG A 8 -40.43 -33.63 -45.25
CA ARG A 8 -40.82 -33.84 -43.84
C ARG A 8 -40.03 -32.97 -42.85
N PHE A 9 -40.80 -32.48 -41.88
CA PHE A 9 -40.48 -31.74 -40.65
C PHE A 9 -39.45 -32.44 -39.75
N TRP A 10 -38.67 -31.64 -39.01
CA TRP A 10 -38.44 -31.58 -37.55
C TRP A 10 -37.56 -30.33 -37.34
N GLY A 11 -37.84 -29.32 -36.52
CA GLY A 11 -38.56 -29.29 -35.26
C GLY A 11 -37.55 -29.33 -34.10
N LEU A 12 -36.73 -28.29 -33.91
CA LEU A 12 -35.94 -28.11 -32.69
C LEU A 12 -35.79 -26.61 -32.40
N ALA A 13 -36.66 -26.14 -31.51
CA ALA A 13 -36.59 -24.82 -30.89
C ALA A 13 -35.33 -24.74 -30.03
N TRP A 14 -34.51 -23.71 -30.25
CA TRP A 14 -33.46 -23.33 -29.32
C TRP A 14 -34.03 -22.26 -28.39
N SER A 15 -34.34 -22.68 -27.17
CA SER A 15 -34.70 -21.80 -26.06
C SER A 15 -33.47 -20.99 -25.64
N ALA A 16 -33.53 -19.68 -25.83
CA ALA A 16 -32.58 -18.74 -25.26
C ALA A 16 -32.95 -18.50 -23.78
N SER A 17 -32.19 -19.08 -22.86
CA SER A 17 -32.25 -18.73 -21.44
C SER A 17 -31.28 -17.57 -21.17
N LEU A 18 -31.84 -16.36 -21.12
CA LEU A 18 -31.19 -15.19 -20.53
C LEU A 18 -31.26 -15.32 -19.01
N VAL A 19 -30.14 -15.66 -18.38
CA VAL A 19 -29.96 -15.52 -16.93
C VAL A 19 -29.38 -14.13 -16.70
N LEU A 20 -30.25 -13.18 -16.36
CA LEU A 20 -29.88 -11.89 -15.79
C LEU A 20 -29.55 -12.10 -14.31
N LEU A 21 -28.29 -12.39 -14.01
CA LEU A 21 -27.76 -12.22 -12.65
C LEU A 21 -27.25 -10.78 -12.52
N GLY A 22 -28.10 -9.94 -11.95
CA GLY A 22 -27.73 -8.63 -11.45
C GLY A 22 -26.78 -8.77 -10.26
N TRP A 23 -25.51 -8.45 -10.48
CA TRP A 23 -24.60 -8.04 -9.42
C TRP A 23 -24.18 -6.60 -9.70
N SER A 24 -24.98 -5.67 -9.18
CA SER A 24 -24.56 -4.28 -8.95
C SER A 24 -23.65 -4.26 -7.71
N GLY A 25 -22.42 -4.72 -7.89
CA GLY A 25 -21.32 -4.36 -7.00
C GLY A 25 -20.95 -2.92 -7.29
N LEU A 26 -21.33 -2.00 -6.41
CA LEU A 26 -20.78 -0.63 -6.41
C LEU A 26 -19.25 -0.71 -6.42
N PRO A 27 -18.53 0.11 -7.20
CA PRO A 27 -17.09 0.18 -7.11
C PRO A 27 -16.75 0.70 -5.71
N ALA A 28 -16.26 -0.20 -4.86
CA ALA A 28 -15.59 0.18 -3.63
C ALA A 28 -14.48 1.15 -4.04
N THR A 29 -14.63 2.41 -3.60
CA THR A 29 -13.52 3.35 -3.57
C THR A 29 -12.44 2.66 -2.76
N ALA A 30 -11.37 2.24 -3.43
CA ALA A 30 -10.22 1.59 -2.81
C ALA A 30 -9.49 2.62 -1.93
N ARG A 31 -10.06 2.89 -0.75
CA ARG A 31 -9.28 3.13 0.45
C ARG A 31 -8.39 1.89 0.60
N ALA A 32 -7.08 2.10 0.80
CA ALA A 32 -6.25 1.04 1.36
C ALA A 32 -7.01 0.48 2.57
N GLU A 33 -7.22 -0.84 2.64
CA GLU A 33 -7.96 -1.40 3.77
C GLU A 33 -7.20 -1.01 5.04
N GLU A 34 -7.81 -0.14 5.84
CA GLU A 34 -7.35 0.32 7.15
C GLU A 34 -7.42 -0.90 8.08
N GLY A 35 -6.44 -1.78 7.96
CA GLY A 35 -6.43 -3.09 8.59
C GLY A 35 -5.01 -3.49 9.01
N PRO A 36 -4.91 -4.52 9.84
CA PRO A 36 -3.62 -5.05 10.29
C PRO A 36 -2.70 -5.42 9.12
N LEU A 37 -1.39 -5.18 9.25
CA LEU A 37 -0.38 -5.55 8.25
C LEU A 37 -0.17 -7.08 8.20
N VAL A 38 -1.13 -7.79 7.57
CA VAL A 38 -1.11 -9.24 7.45
C VAL A 38 -0.35 -9.66 6.19
N THR A 39 0.82 -10.26 6.39
CA THR A 39 1.73 -10.65 5.31
C THR A 39 2.00 -12.15 5.32
N ASN A 40 2.33 -12.69 4.15
CA ASN A 40 2.83 -14.03 3.96
C ASN A 40 4.24 -13.96 3.32
N PRO A 41 5.28 -14.56 3.93
CA PRO A 41 5.28 -15.03 5.33
C PRO A 41 5.04 -13.86 6.31
N PRO A 42 4.72 -14.14 7.58
CA PRO A 42 4.48 -13.07 8.56
C PRO A 42 5.68 -12.12 8.64
N ILE A 43 5.41 -10.80 8.65
CA ILE A 43 6.45 -9.76 8.56
C ILE A 43 7.58 -9.96 9.56
N ILE A 44 7.28 -10.37 10.78
CA ILE A 44 8.24 -10.64 11.86
C ILE A 44 9.30 -11.71 11.50
N THR A 45 9.00 -12.60 10.56
CA THR A 45 9.90 -13.69 10.16
C THR A 45 10.91 -13.25 9.10
N VAL A 46 10.60 -12.19 8.36
CA VAL A 46 11.38 -11.75 7.19
C VAL A 46 11.80 -10.29 7.25
N PHE A 47 11.37 -9.54 8.26
CA PHE A 47 11.76 -8.15 8.44
C PHE A 47 13.30 -8.08 8.59
N PRO A 48 14.02 -7.43 7.66
CA PRO A 48 15.46 -7.64 7.50
C PRO A 48 16.25 -6.73 8.45
N VAL A 49 16.18 -7.05 9.74
CA VAL A 49 16.91 -6.35 10.79
C VAL A 49 17.97 -7.25 11.44
N GLU A 50 19.00 -6.64 11.99
CA GLU A 50 20.10 -7.28 12.70
C GLU A 50 20.54 -6.47 13.93
N ASP A 51 21.19 -7.16 14.87
CA ASP A 51 21.84 -6.53 16.02
C ASP A 51 23.16 -5.90 15.59
N GLY A 52 23.37 -4.63 15.96
CA GLY A 52 24.59 -3.90 15.65
C GLY A 52 25.05 -2.97 16.76
N PRO A 53 26.20 -2.31 16.59
CA PRO A 53 26.69 -1.34 17.55
C PRO A 53 25.74 -0.15 17.64
N GLY A 54 25.10 0.04 18.80
CA GLY A 54 24.16 1.13 19.02
C GLY A 54 22.70 0.78 18.73
N GLY A 55 22.36 -0.52 18.57
CA GLY A 55 20.98 -1.00 18.60
C GLY A 55 20.65 -1.94 17.43
N VAL A 56 19.40 -1.86 16.97
CA VAL A 56 18.90 -2.64 15.84
C VAL A 56 19.03 -1.81 14.57
N HIS A 57 19.51 -2.47 13.51
CA HIS A 57 19.76 -1.87 12.20
C HIS A 57 19.12 -2.70 11.09
N PHE A 58 18.96 -2.10 9.92
CA PHE A 58 18.54 -2.83 8.72
C PHE A 58 19.71 -3.58 8.11
N GLN A 59 19.49 -4.79 7.63
CA GLN A 59 20.52 -5.59 6.96
C GLN A 59 20.76 -5.14 5.51
N TYR A 60 19.69 -4.68 4.85
CA TYR A 60 19.69 -4.22 3.45
C TYR A 60 18.84 -2.95 3.33
N PRO A 61 18.91 -2.21 2.21
CA PRO A 61 17.92 -1.17 1.92
C PRO A 61 16.51 -1.75 1.85
N VAL A 62 15.53 -1.14 2.53
CA VAL A 62 14.13 -1.60 2.59
C VAL A 62 13.17 -0.46 2.29
N ALA A 63 12.15 -0.72 1.48
CA ALA A 63 11.06 0.21 1.30
C ALA A 63 10.06 0.04 2.46
N ILE A 64 9.97 1.04 3.35
CA ILE A 64 8.96 1.06 4.41
C ILE A 64 7.66 1.70 3.93
N ASN A 65 7.75 2.54 2.88
CA ASN A 65 6.61 3.03 2.11
C ASN A 65 6.99 3.37 0.66
N GLU A 66 6.05 3.92 -0.12
CA GLU A 66 6.27 4.27 -1.54
C GLU A 66 7.29 5.39 -1.74
N LEU A 67 7.67 6.12 -0.67
CA LEU A 67 8.55 7.28 -0.74
C LEU A 67 9.90 7.04 -0.06
N ILE A 68 9.94 6.19 0.96
CA ILE A 68 11.06 6.08 1.87
C ILE A 68 11.71 4.71 1.79
N VAL A 69 12.99 4.73 1.42
CA VAL A 69 13.91 3.62 1.59
C VAL A 69 14.78 3.89 2.81
N VAL A 70 14.74 2.99 3.79
CA VAL A 70 15.66 2.98 4.93
C VAL A 70 16.92 2.22 4.54
N GLN A 71 18.08 2.72 4.95
CA GLN A 71 19.39 2.18 4.59
C GLN A 71 19.98 1.34 5.73
N PRO A 72 20.92 0.41 5.45
CA PRO A 72 21.51 -0.44 6.49
C PRO A 72 22.21 0.33 7.62
N LYS A 73 22.75 1.50 7.31
CA LYS A 73 23.46 2.35 8.28
C LYS A 73 22.51 3.19 9.13
N ASP A 74 21.22 3.20 8.82
CA ASP A 74 20.23 3.94 9.59
C ASP A 74 19.99 3.24 10.94
N THR A 75 19.74 4.03 11.97
CA THR A 75 19.50 3.51 13.33
C THR A 75 18.01 3.46 13.61
N LEU A 76 17.51 2.28 13.98
CA LEU A 76 16.13 2.10 14.36
C LEU A 76 15.88 2.61 15.78
N ARG A 77 14.93 3.54 15.95
CA ARG A 77 14.66 4.16 17.25
C ARG A 77 13.45 3.53 17.92
N THR A 78 12.27 3.69 17.31
CA THR A 78 11.02 3.19 17.89
C THR A 78 10.04 2.72 16.82
N LEU A 79 9.05 1.96 17.26
CA LEU A 79 7.93 1.47 16.49
C LEU A 79 6.69 1.68 17.36
N TYR A 80 5.64 2.26 16.80
CA TYR A 80 4.38 2.47 17.52
C TYR A 80 3.21 2.51 16.56
N VAL A 81 2.00 2.31 17.07
CA VAL A 81 0.77 2.59 16.34
C VAL A 81 0.28 3.95 16.79
N LYS A 82 0.05 4.88 15.87
CA LYS A 82 -0.55 6.17 16.24
C LYS A 82 -1.96 5.88 16.78
N PRO A 83 -2.28 6.25 18.03
CA PRO A 83 -3.64 6.09 18.51
C PRO A 83 -4.57 6.90 17.60
N GLU A 84 -5.64 6.28 17.13
CA GLU A 84 -6.78 7.01 16.58
C GLU A 84 -7.35 7.84 17.73
N LEU A 85 -6.82 9.05 17.90
CA LEU A 85 -7.39 9.98 18.84
C LEU A 85 -8.83 10.19 18.39
N GLU A 86 -9.79 9.99 19.29
CA GLU A 86 -11.11 10.61 19.27
C GLU A 86 -10.99 12.16 19.36
N GLU A 87 -9.94 12.74 18.77
CA GLU A 87 -9.56 14.15 18.71
C GLU A 87 -10.69 14.99 18.12
N LYS A 88 -11.48 14.40 17.21
CA LYS A 88 -12.68 15.08 16.66
C LYS A 88 -13.78 15.34 17.68
N VAL A 89 -13.83 14.57 18.78
CA VAL A 89 -14.82 14.77 19.84
C VAL A 89 -14.27 15.73 20.89
N GLU A 90 -13.03 15.54 21.35
CA GLU A 90 -12.44 16.39 22.39
C GLU A 90 -12.04 17.79 21.90
N GLU A 91 -11.50 17.96 20.69
CA GLU A 91 -11.23 19.30 20.14
C GLU A 91 -12.53 20.05 19.86
N ALA A 92 -13.59 19.36 19.42
CA ALA A 92 -14.89 19.99 19.23
C ALA A 92 -15.50 20.43 20.58
N GLN A 93 -15.27 19.67 21.65
CA GLN A 93 -15.73 19.99 23.00
C GLN A 93 -14.92 21.15 23.61
N GLN A 94 -13.60 21.09 23.54
CA GLN A 94 -12.70 22.15 24.03
C GLN A 94 -12.85 23.45 23.23
N ASN A 95 -13.02 23.39 21.91
CA ASN A 95 -13.23 24.58 21.08
C ASN A 95 -14.63 25.19 21.31
N LYS A 96 -15.58 24.44 21.86
CA LYS A 96 -16.86 24.95 22.35
C LYS A 96 -16.70 25.67 23.69
N GLU A 97 -15.95 25.10 24.62
CA GLU A 97 -15.64 25.71 25.92
C GLU A 97 -14.75 26.97 25.80
N HIS A 98 -13.77 26.95 24.90
CA HIS A 98 -12.90 28.10 24.64
C HIS A 98 -13.59 29.24 23.87
N LYS A 99 -14.60 28.95 23.04
CA LYS A 99 -15.43 30.01 22.43
C LYS A 99 -16.27 30.77 23.46
N GLU A 100 -16.64 30.14 24.57
CA GLU A 100 -17.32 30.80 25.68
C GLU A 100 -16.36 31.65 26.54
N ALA A 101 -15.07 31.29 26.59
CA ALA A 101 -14.03 32.05 27.31
C ALA A 101 -13.34 33.16 26.47
N ALA A 102 -13.44 33.13 25.14
CA ALA A 102 -12.69 34.01 24.23
C ALA A 102 -13.11 35.49 24.23
N TYR A 103 -14.15 35.89 24.99
CA TYR A 103 -14.53 37.31 25.13
C TYR A 103 -13.78 38.06 26.23
N SER A 104 -12.83 37.42 26.93
CA SER A 104 -12.03 38.13 27.94
C SER A 104 -10.62 37.58 28.06
N ARG A 105 -9.68 38.30 27.43
CA ARG A 105 -8.24 38.46 27.75
C ARG A 105 -7.26 38.04 26.65
N LYS A 106 -6.24 38.89 26.50
CA LYS A 106 -5.12 38.78 25.57
C LYS A 106 -4.41 37.42 25.72
N SER A 107 -4.37 36.66 24.63
CA SER A 107 -3.59 35.43 24.51
C SER A 107 -2.10 35.75 24.70
N THR A 108 -1.53 35.24 25.78
CA THR A 108 -0.08 35.08 25.92
C THR A 108 0.18 33.59 25.65
N PRO A 109 1.15 33.21 24.78
CA PRO A 109 1.40 31.81 24.49
C PRO A 109 1.85 31.09 25.77
N ASP A 110 1.15 30.02 26.14
CA ASP A 110 1.48 29.22 27.32
C ASP A 110 2.67 28.29 27.01
N PRO A 111 3.81 28.38 27.72
CA PRO A 111 4.98 27.52 27.49
C PRO A 111 4.77 26.05 27.91
N LEU A 112 3.58 25.66 28.37
CA LEU A 112 3.23 24.29 28.78
C LEU A 112 2.21 23.59 27.86
N SER A 113 1.97 24.12 26.66
CA SER A 113 0.99 23.54 25.71
C SER A 113 1.39 22.18 25.11
N GLU A 114 2.47 21.55 25.57
CA GLU A 114 2.85 20.21 25.10
C GLU A 114 1.79 19.19 25.50
N THR A 115 1.08 18.67 24.50
CA THR A 115 0.03 17.68 24.69
C THR A 115 0.61 16.39 25.29
N PRO A 116 -0.18 15.58 26.00
CA PRO A 116 0.28 14.27 26.49
C PRO A 116 0.85 13.38 25.36
N ALA A 117 0.30 13.49 24.15
CA ALA A 117 0.79 12.81 22.95
C ALA A 117 2.18 13.31 22.53
N GLU A 118 2.41 14.63 22.52
CA GLU A 118 3.72 15.22 22.21
C GLU A 118 4.79 14.85 23.25
N ARG A 119 4.42 14.82 24.54
CA ARG A 119 5.34 14.35 25.61
C ARG A 119 5.66 12.87 25.49
N ALA A 120 4.70 12.05 25.09
CA ALA A 120 4.93 10.63 24.83
C ALA A 120 5.88 10.45 23.62
N LEU A 121 5.64 11.17 22.52
CA LEU A 121 6.46 11.12 21.32
C LEU A 121 7.92 11.52 21.59
N ARG A 122 8.15 12.56 22.40
CA ARG A 122 9.50 12.95 22.86
C ARG A 122 10.22 11.89 23.71
N LYS A 123 9.50 11.04 24.43
CA LYS A 123 10.14 9.92 25.13
C LYS A 123 10.56 8.83 24.15
N PHE A 124 9.79 8.60 23.09
CA PHE A 124 10.08 7.58 22.09
C PHE A 124 11.24 7.93 21.15
N THR A 125 11.52 9.22 20.91
CA THR A 125 12.65 9.66 20.08
C THR A 125 14.01 9.21 20.60
N HIS A 126 14.14 8.96 21.89
CA HIS A 126 15.41 8.55 22.52
C HIS A 126 15.53 7.04 22.73
N THR A 127 14.47 6.28 22.48
CA THR A 127 14.52 4.83 22.66
C THR A 127 15.39 4.23 21.55
N VAL A 128 16.23 3.28 21.95
CA VAL A 128 16.99 2.42 21.06
C VAL A 128 16.60 1.01 21.41
N TRP A 129 16.27 0.21 20.40
CA TRP A 129 15.96 -1.19 20.62
C TRP A 129 17.21 -1.94 21.11
N PRO A 130 17.12 -2.61 22.27
CA PRO A 130 18.27 -3.28 22.88
C PRO A 130 18.66 -4.57 22.14
N SER A 131 17.73 -5.17 21.42
CA SER A 131 17.97 -6.35 20.60
C SER A 131 16.93 -6.49 19.47
N LYS A 132 17.33 -7.20 18.41
CA LYS A 132 16.49 -7.63 17.29
C LYS A 132 15.26 -8.39 17.79
N THR A 133 15.45 -9.29 18.74
CA THR A 133 14.34 -10.11 19.27
C THR A 133 13.27 -9.22 19.92
N THR A 134 13.67 -8.25 20.75
CA THR A 134 12.73 -7.31 21.38
C THR A 134 12.00 -6.47 20.33
N PHE A 135 12.70 -6.01 19.30
CA PHE A 135 12.08 -5.28 18.21
C PHE A 135 11.04 -6.12 17.45
N LEU A 136 11.38 -7.35 17.08
CA LEU A 136 10.47 -8.24 16.35
C LEU A 136 9.25 -8.63 17.19
N GLN A 137 9.42 -8.83 18.50
CA GLN A 137 8.30 -9.04 19.42
C GLN A 137 7.39 -7.82 19.51
N ALA A 138 7.96 -6.61 19.55
CA ALA A 138 7.17 -5.39 19.52
C ALA A 138 6.40 -5.26 18.19
N LEU A 139 7.03 -5.57 17.06
CA LEU A 139 6.40 -5.60 15.74
C LEU A 139 5.25 -6.61 15.65
N GLU A 140 5.35 -7.75 16.34
CA GLU A 140 4.28 -8.75 16.42
C GLU A 140 3.05 -8.22 17.18
N VAL A 141 3.30 -7.52 18.30
CA VAL A 141 2.24 -7.00 19.17
C VAL A 141 1.60 -5.74 18.59
N LEU A 142 2.39 -4.89 17.93
CA LEU A 142 1.94 -3.65 17.32
C LEU A 142 1.25 -3.93 15.99
N ASN A 143 -0.03 -4.26 16.08
CA ASN A 143 -0.88 -4.52 14.93
C ASN A 143 -1.96 -3.44 14.82
N GLY A 144 -1.84 -2.55 13.84
CA GLY A 144 -2.77 -1.44 13.66
C GLY A 144 -2.64 -0.76 12.30
N ALA A 145 -3.66 0.02 11.94
CA ALA A 145 -3.79 0.66 10.63
C ALA A 145 -2.74 1.78 10.37
N ASP A 146 -2.23 2.43 11.43
CA ASP A 146 -1.16 3.46 11.34
C ASP A 146 0.08 3.02 12.14
N LEU A 147 0.68 1.91 11.73
CA LEU A 147 2.00 1.50 12.22
C LEU A 147 3.05 2.50 11.73
N ARG A 148 3.81 3.07 12.63
CA ARG A 148 4.82 4.10 12.34
C ARG A 148 6.18 3.67 12.83
N LEU A 149 7.18 3.95 12.01
CA LEU A 149 8.58 3.66 12.27
C LEU A 149 9.35 4.96 12.44
N MET A 150 10.09 5.07 13.54
CA MET A 150 11.07 6.14 13.72
C MET A 150 12.48 5.62 13.53
N PHE A 151 13.23 6.31 12.68
CA PHE A 151 14.62 5.98 12.40
C PHE A 151 15.45 7.26 12.25
N GLN A 152 16.75 7.12 12.43
CA GLN A 152 17.71 8.20 12.23
C GLN A 152 18.68 7.81 11.12
N ARG A 153 18.86 8.72 10.16
CA ARG A 153 19.80 8.51 9.07
C ARG A 153 21.24 8.57 9.54
N ALA A 154 22.10 7.76 8.91
CA ALA A 154 23.52 7.76 9.22
C ALA A 154 24.14 9.15 9.03
N GLY A 155 24.73 9.70 10.10
CA GLY A 155 25.38 11.02 10.07
C GLY A 155 24.44 12.22 10.16
N GLU A 156 23.14 12.00 10.34
CA GLU A 156 22.16 13.06 10.58
C GLU A 156 21.68 13.02 12.03
N GLU A 157 21.43 14.16 12.66
CA GLU A 157 20.78 14.23 13.99
C GLU A 157 19.25 14.15 13.89
N LYS A 158 18.70 14.37 12.70
CA LYS A 158 17.26 14.37 12.47
C LYS A 158 16.69 12.97 12.59
N ILE A 159 15.62 12.85 13.38
CA ILE A 159 14.80 11.64 13.46
C ILE A 159 13.64 11.78 12.48
N TYR A 160 13.43 10.74 11.70
CA TYR A 160 12.33 10.60 10.76
C TYR A 160 11.23 9.77 11.42
N ASP A 161 9.98 10.12 11.18
CA ASP A 161 8.78 9.45 11.65
C ASP A 161 7.90 9.18 10.43
N GLU A 162 7.86 7.93 10.00
CA GLU A 162 7.25 7.54 8.73
C GLU A 162 6.25 6.41 8.93
N PRO A 163 5.08 6.45 8.27
CA PRO A 163 4.15 5.33 8.28
C PRO A 163 4.76 4.14 7.53
N VAL A 164 4.49 2.94 8.05
CA VAL A 164 4.81 1.67 7.41
C VAL A 164 3.62 1.28 6.52
N SER A 165 3.79 1.42 5.21
CA SER A 165 2.76 1.15 4.21
C SER A 165 3.40 0.48 2.99
N LEU A 166 3.23 -0.84 2.87
CA LEU A 166 3.95 -1.62 1.86
C LEU A 166 3.52 -1.22 0.43
N PRO A 167 4.44 -0.83 -0.47
CA PRO A 167 4.10 -0.48 -1.85
C PRO A 167 3.38 -1.63 -2.57
N SER A 168 2.13 -1.43 -2.97
CA SER A 168 1.25 -2.51 -3.49
C SER A 168 1.12 -3.73 -2.56
N GLY A 169 1.32 -3.59 -1.25
CA GLY A 169 1.36 -4.73 -0.35
C GLY A 169 2.63 -5.58 -0.46
N LEU A 170 3.73 -5.06 -1.02
CA LEU A 170 5.00 -5.78 -1.15
C LEU A 170 6.03 -5.25 -0.16
N LEU A 171 6.59 -6.13 0.68
CA LEU A 171 7.78 -5.81 1.46
C LEU A 171 9.01 -5.98 0.57
N LEU A 172 9.56 -4.86 0.12
CA LEU A 172 10.65 -4.80 -0.86
C LEU A 172 11.98 -4.51 -0.17
N ALA A 173 13.03 -5.24 -0.56
CA ALA A 173 14.40 -4.97 -0.13
C ALA A 173 15.40 -5.13 -1.28
N ALA A 174 16.53 -4.42 -1.20
CA ALA A 174 17.65 -4.58 -2.14
C ALA A 174 18.66 -5.62 -1.61
N VAL A 175 18.44 -6.89 -1.94
CA VAL A 175 19.27 -8.02 -1.51
C VAL A 175 20.24 -8.40 -2.63
N ASP A 176 21.54 -8.45 -2.35
CA ASP A 176 22.60 -8.76 -3.33
C ASP A 176 22.54 -7.89 -4.60
N GLY A 177 22.16 -6.61 -4.47
CA GLY A 177 22.03 -5.69 -5.60
C GLY A 177 20.82 -5.95 -6.50
N ARG A 178 19.84 -6.76 -6.05
CA ARG A 178 18.56 -6.97 -6.74
C ARG A 178 17.39 -6.68 -5.81
N ILE A 179 16.29 -6.26 -6.41
CA ILE A 179 15.06 -6.04 -5.64
C ILE A 179 14.38 -7.38 -5.41
N ALA A 180 14.26 -7.75 -4.13
CA ALA A 180 13.64 -8.96 -3.66
C ALA A 180 12.34 -8.63 -2.94
N ILE A 181 11.37 -9.53 -3.08
CA ILE A 181 10.10 -9.49 -2.36
C ILE A 181 10.24 -10.38 -1.14
N LEU A 182 10.30 -9.78 0.04
CA LEU A 182 10.49 -10.52 1.30
C LEU A 182 9.16 -11.08 1.82
N ALA A 183 8.08 -10.30 1.66
CA ALA A 183 6.73 -10.67 2.05
C ALA A 183 5.70 -10.04 1.12
N VAL A 184 4.53 -10.66 1.05
CA VAL A 184 3.37 -10.16 0.30
C VAL A 184 2.18 -10.04 1.24
N GLN A 185 1.52 -8.89 1.23
CA GLN A 185 0.31 -8.64 2.01
C GLN A 185 -0.89 -9.30 1.34
N SER A 186 -1.68 -10.06 2.11
CA SER A 186 -2.84 -10.80 1.61
C SER A 186 -3.94 -9.83 1.15
N GLY A 187 -4.59 -10.13 0.02
CA GLY A 187 -5.65 -9.30 -0.58
C GLY A 187 -5.16 -8.09 -1.38
N GLU A 188 -3.90 -7.71 -1.24
CA GLU A 188 -3.35 -6.51 -1.85
C GLU A 188 -3.00 -6.66 -3.33
N LYS A 189 -2.71 -5.51 -3.98
CA LYS A 189 -2.39 -5.45 -5.42
C LYS A 189 -1.22 -6.36 -5.82
N GLY A 190 -0.22 -6.50 -4.95
CA GLY A 190 0.95 -7.34 -5.16
C GLY A 190 0.59 -8.83 -5.23
N GLU A 191 -0.21 -9.32 -4.28
CA GLU A 191 -0.69 -10.71 -4.30
C GLU A 191 -1.54 -10.98 -5.55
N ARG A 192 -2.51 -10.09 -5.83
CA ARG A 192 -3.37 -10.18 -7.03
C ARG A 192 -2.57 -10.10 -8.33
N GLY A 193 -1.42 -9.45 -8.30
CA GLY A 193 -0.48 -9.36 -9.41
C GLY A 193 0.37 -10.60 -9.64
N GLY A 194 0.27 -11.61 -8.76
CA GLY A 194 0.97 -12.89 -8.86
C GLY A 194 2.37 -12.89 -8.24
N PHE A 195 2.74 -11.85 -7.50
CA PHE A 195 4.00 -11.82 -6.76
C PHE A 195 4.00 -12.81 -5.60
N GLN A 196 5.17 -13.37 -5.33
CA GLN A 196 5.38 -14.31 -4.24
C GLN A 196 6.62 -13.93 -3.42
N PRO A 197 6.65 -14.31 -2.13
CA PRO A 197 7.85 -14.19 -1.31
C PRO A 197 9.03 -14.91 -1.96
N GLY A 198 10.20 -14.27 -1.94
CA GLY A 198 11.43 -14.75 -2.55
C GLY A 198 11.59 -14.39 -4.03
N ASP A 199 10.57 -13.81 -4.69
CA ASP A 199 10.72 -13.30 -6.05
C ASP A 199 11.81 -12.23 -6.13
N ARG A 200 12.66 -12.31 -7.16
CA ARG A 200 13.68 -11.30 -7.47
C ARG A 200 13.36 -10.63 -8.80
N ILE A 201 13.16 -9.33 -8.80
CA ILE A 201 12.81 -8.56 -10.01
C ILE A 201 14.01 -8.53 -10.96
N ILE A 202 13.75 -8.83 -12.24
CA ILE A 202 14.75 -8.78 -13.31
C ILE A 202 14.39 -7.78 -14.41
N THR A 203 13.10 -7.58 -14.67
CA THR A 203 12.63 -6.60 -15.66
C THR A 203 11.41 -5.83 -15.13
N ILE A 204 11.24 -4.60 -15.63
CA ILE A 204 10.08 -3.74 -15.41
C ILE A 204 9.65 -3.20 -16.77
N GLY A 205 8.36 -3.36 -17.12
CA GLY A 205 7.84 -2.95 -18.43
C GLY A 205 8.57 -3.64 -19.61
N GLY A 206 9.07 -4.86 -19.40
CA GLY A 206 9.86 -5.61 -20.39
C GLY A 206 11.31 -5.16 -20.56
N GLN A 207 11.76 -4.13 -19.83
CA GLN A 207 13.15 -3.68 -19.85
C GLN A 207 13.92 -4.26 -18.65
N PRO A 208 15.17 -4.74 -18.84
CA PRO A 208 16.02 -5.13 -17.72
C PRO A 208 16.17 -4.00 -16.70
N PHE A 209 16.04 -4.32 -15.41
CA PHE A 209 16.17 -3.34 -14.33
C PHE A 209 17.31 -3.73 -13.41
N MET A 210 18.38 -2.93 -13.39
CA MET A 210 19.57 -3.10 -12.54
C MET A 210 19.79 -1.90 -11.60
N GLY A 211 18.71 -1.16 -11.33
CA GLY A 211 18.74 0.07 -10.54
C GLY A 211 18.64 -0.15 -9.03
N THR A 212 18.65 0.94 -8.29
CA THR A 212 18.45 0.94 -6.83
C THR A 212 16.98 0.78 -6.44
N LEU A 213 16.71 0.53 -5.15
CA LEU A 213 15.34 0.46 -4.65
C LEU A 213 14.62 1.81 -4.77
N ASP A 214 15.31 2.93 -4.56
CA ASP A 214 14.76 4.27 -4.78
C ASP A 214 14.34 4.50 -6.24
N GLU A 215 15.18 4.08 -7.20
CA GLU A 215 14.87 4.17 -8.63
C GLU A 215 13.66 3.30 -9.01
N PHE A 216 13.53 2.13 -8.39
CA PHE A 216 12.35 1.28 -8.57
C PHE A 216 11.07 1.95 -8.06
N LEU A 217 11.11 2.52 -6.86
CA LEU A 217 9.95 3.22 -6.30
C LEU A 217 9.57 4.41 -7.17
N GLU A 218 10.53 5.13 -7.75
CA GLU A 218 10.26 6.21 -8.69
C GLU A 218 9.56 5.71 -9.97
N VAL A 219 10.02 4.60 -10.57
CA VAL A 219 9.36 3.98 -11.73
C VAL A 219 7.94 3.56 -11.38
N TYR A 220 7.75 2.95 -10.21
CA TYR A 220 6.45 2.53 -9.70
C TYR A 220 5.50 3.72 -9.50
N ARG A 221 5.95 4.80 -8.84
CA ARG A 221 5.16 6.02 -8.63
C ARG A 221 4.75 6.67 -9.95
N ARG A 222 5.67 6.76 -10.91
CA ARG A 222 5.36 7.31 -12.24
C ARG A 222 4.28 6.49 -12.94
N ALA A 223 4.32 5.16 -12.82
CA ALA A 223 3.28 4.30 -13.36
C ALA A 223 1.92 4.50 -12.65
N ASN A 224 1.92 4.84 -11.35
CA ASN A 224 0.72 5.11 -10.56
C ASN A 224 0.13 6.52 -10.75
N LEU A 225 0.94 7.55 -11.03
CA LEU A 225 0.53 8.96 -11.00
C LEU A 225 -0.34 9.44 -12.19
N GLY A 226 -0.63 8.58 -13.16
CA GLY A 226 -1.61 8.88 -14.19
C GLY A 226 -1.16 8.41 -15.57
N ARG A 227 -2.01 7.57 -16.17
CA ARG A 227 -1.84 7.07 -17.53
C ARG A 227 -2.45 8.03 -18.53
N LYS A 228 -1.82 8.15 -19.70
CA LYS A 228 -2.49 8.71 -20.87
C LYS A 228 -3.49 7.68 -21.40
N SER A 229 -4.61 8.13 -21.96
CA SER A 229 -5.62 7.25 -22.57
C SER A 229 -4.95 6.31 -23.60
N GLY A 230 -5.11 5.00 -23.42
CA GLY A 230 -4.58 3.96 -24.32
C GLY A 230 -3.32 3.20 -23.85
N GLU A 231 -2.70 3.57 -22.73
CA GLU A 231 -1.55 2.81 -22.21
C GLU A 231 -2.00 1.46 -21.56
N SER A 232 -1.07 0.58 -21.18
CA SER A 232 -1.35 -0.71 -20.46
C SER A 232 -1.96 -0.56 -19.05
N GLN A 233 -3.08 -1.26 -18.77
CA GLN A 233 -3.78 -1.24 -17.45
C GLN A 233 -2.96 -1.84 -16.29
N ALA A 234 -1.85 -2.48 -16.58
CA ALA A 234 -0.94 -3.05 -15.59
C ALA A 234 0.52 -2.73 -15.93
N LEU A 235 1.35 -2.62 -14.89
CA LEU A 235 2.80 -2.60 -15.01
C LEU A 235 3.30 -4.04 -14.99
N GLY A 236 3.85 -4.51 -16.10
CA GLY A 236 4.38 -5.87 -16.23
C GLY A 236 5.79 -5.99 -15.66
N PHE A 237 6.08 -7.12 -15.03
CA PHE A 237 7.38 -7.47 -14.48
C PHE A 237 7.75 -8.87 -14.91
N THR A 238 9.05 -9.13 -14.99
CA THR A 238 9.57 -10.50 -14.98
C THR A 238 10.41 -10.67 -13.72
N VAL A 239 10.23 -11.81 -13.05
CA VAL A 239 10.90 -12.17 -11.81
C VAL A 239 11.64 -13.50 -11.95
N TYR A 240 12.73 -13.65 -11.21
CA TYR A 240 13.30 -14.94 -10.90
C TYR A 240 12.60 -15.49 -9.66
N ARG A 241 12.04 -16.70 -9.78
CA ARG A 241 11.34 -17.40 -8.69
C ARG A 241 12.03 -18.72 -8.41
N ALA A 242 12.34 -18.95 -7.13
CA ALA A 242 12.95 -20.21 -6.71
C ALA A 242 12.06 -21.41 -7.10
N GLY A 243 12.68 -22.47 -7.62
CA GLY A 243 11.97 -23.67 -8.08
C GLY A 243 11.30 -23.55 -9.46
N SER A 244 11.31 -22.38 -10.10
CA SER A 244 10.85 -22.22 -11.49
C SER A 244 11.96 -22.57 -12.49
N THR A 245 11.60 -23.18 -13.62
CA THR A 245 12.56 -23.55 -14.69
C THR A 245 13.04 -22.36 -15.51
N GLY A 246 12.43 -21.19 -15.33
CA GLY A 246 12.80 -19.95 -15.99
C GLY A 246 12.11 -18.73 -15.35
N PRO A 247 12.33 -17.53 -15.92
CA PRO A 247 11.71 -16.31 -15.42
C PRO A 247 10.18 -16.34 -15.53
N VAL A 248 9.50 -15.77 -14.54
CA VAL A 248 8.04 -15.74 -14.44
C VAL A 248 7.54 -14.32 -14.68
N SER A 249 6.50 -14.18 -15.50
CA SER A 249 5.84 -12.90 -15.74
C SER A 249 4.75 -12.65 -14.69
N VAL A 250 4.76 -11.47 -14.08
CA VAL A 250 3.79 -11.00 -13.09
C VAL A 250 3.40 -9.55 -13.41
N SER A 251 2.30 -9.03 -12.86
CA SER A 251 1.82 -7.70 -13.25
C SER A 251 1.11 -6.96 -12.12
N LEU A 252 1.46 -5.70 -11.87
CA LEU A 252 0.74 -4.87 -10.92
C LEU A 252 -0.41 -4.12 -11.60
N PRO A 253 -1.65 -4.23 -11.11
CA PRO A 253 -2.75 -3.42 -11.62
C PRO A 253 -2.50 -1.94 -11.29
N LEU A 254 -2.58 -1.08 -12.30
CA LEU A 254 -2.45 0.37 -12.15
C LEU A 254 -3.82 1.03 -11.94
N PRO A 255 -3.90 2.16 -11.23
CA PRO A 255 -5.15 2.89 -11.09
C PRO A 255 -5.71 3.32 -12.46
N PRO A 256 -7.05 3.42 -12.59
CA PRO A 256 -7.68 3.89 -13.82
C PRO A 256 -7.26 5.33 -14.14
N SER A 257 -7.21 5.67 -15.42
CA SER A 257 -6.90 7.05 -15.85
C SER A 257 -8.04 8.00 -15.44
N LEU A 258 -7.71 9.24 -15.03
CA LEU A 258 -8.70 10.25 -14.63
C LEU A 258 -9.72 10.55 -15.74
N GLN A 259 -9.32 10.42 -17.01
CA GLN A 259 -10.22 10.64 -18.16
C GLN A 259 -11.28 9.54 -18.30
N GLN A 260 -10.96 8.28 -17.97
CA GLN A 260 -11.94 7.19 -17.97
C GLN A 260 -12.91 7.31 -16.79
N SER A 261 -12.40 7.68 -15.61
CA SER A 261 -13.23 7.90 -14.43
C SER A 261 -14.28 8.99 -14.69
N LEU A 262 -13.93 10.09 -15.37
CA LEU A 262 -14.87 11.16 -15.72
C LEU A 262 -15.93 10.76 -16.76
N LEU A 263 -15.61 9.85 -17.69
CA LEU A 263 -16.56 9.35 -18.70
C LEU A 263 -17.58 8.37 -18.13
N GLU A 264 -17.25 7.67 -17.04
CA GLU A 264 -18.15 6.74 -16.34
C GLU A 264 -19.17 7.48 -15.43
N PHE A 265 -18.90 8.75 -15.09
CA PHE A 265 -19.83 9.61 -14.35
C PHE A 265 -20.84 10.35 -15.23
N SER A 266 -21.15 9.88 -16.44
CA SER A 266 -22.27 10.44 -17.19
C SER A 266 -23.57 9.81 -16.68
N PRO A 267 -24.37 10.46 -15.80
CA PRO A 267 -25.70 9.96 -15.51
C PRO A 267 -26.47 9.89 -16.83
N GLU A 268 -27.07 8.73 -17.13
CA GLU A 268 -28.10 8.61 -18.14
C GLU A 268 -29.19 9.65 -17.83
N MET A 269 -29.13 10.79 -18.50
CA MET A 269 -30.23 11.76 -18.53
C MET A 269 -31.35 11.07 -19.29
N GLY A 270 -32.33 10.59 -18.52
CA GLY A 270 -33.47 9.84 -19.01
C GLY A 270 -34.12 10.52 -20.21
N HIS A 271 -34.29 9.74 -21.28
CA HIS A 271 -35.25 10.06 -22.32
C HIS A 271 -36.65 10.07 -21.70
N GLY A 272 -37.14 11.27 -21.38
CA GLY A 272 -38.55 11.51 -21.17
C GLY A 272 -39.28 11.23 -22.48
N HIS A 273 -39.95 10.09 -22.54
CA HIS A 273 -41.07 9.89 -23.45
C HIS A 273 -42.19 10.86 -23.04
N SER A 274 -42.40 11.88 -23.86
CA SER A 274 -43.65 12.64 -23.86
C SER A 274 -44.67 11.88 -24.71
N GLU A 275 -45.71 11.37 -24.05
CA GLU A 275 -47.02 11.10 -24.67
C GLU A 275 -47.75 12.42 -24.99
#